data_AF-A0A259EP78-F1
#
_entry.id   AF-A0A259EP78-F1
#
_cell.length_a   1.000
_cell.length_b   1.000
_cell.length_c   1.000
_cell.angle_alpha   90.00
_cell.angle_beta   90.00
_cell.angle_gamma   90.00
#
_symmetry.space_group_name_H-M   'P 1'
#
loop_
_entity.id
_entity.type
_entity.pdbx_description
1 polymer ?
#
loop_
_entity_poly.entity_id
_entity_poly.type
_entity_poly.pdbx_seq_one_letter_code
_entity_poly.pdbx_strand_id
1 'polypeptide(L)'
;MKQATLNVDIDQAKYKNVVLSDVKSQIPNLSAKNLILNIHSLVSGEGSEMMEYIAASPAGVQNPNLVKKLSVNGTLNLDLGLNIPLSGNAETKVDAKLDLPGNTVKWADIPPFENLKGKVRITETNPEFEDITANFLGGAFNISSTSSTSENRSFKVGGDISANFIKSYIGK
;
A
#
# COMPACT_ATOMS: atom_id res chain seq x y z
N MET A 1 -1.74 39.57 8.19
CA MET A 1 -0.74 39.28 7.14
C MET A 1 -1.18 38.02 6.42
N LYS A 2 -1.21 38.00 5.08
CA LYS A 2 -1.45 36.75 4.32
C LYS A 2 -0.22 35.86 4.51
N GLN A 3 -0.42 34.63 4.99
CA GLN A 3 0.65 33.64 5.09
C GLN A 3 1.04 33.19 3.69
N ALA A 4 2.33 33.09 3.42
CA ALA A 4 2.81 32.60 2.13
C ALA A 4 2.66 31.08 2.05
N THR A 5 2.18 30.59 0.92
CA THR A 5 1.97 29.16 0.61
C THR A 5 2.86 28.80 -0.58
N LEU A 6 3.44 27.60 -0.56
CA LEU A 6 4.12 27.02 -1.73
C LEU A 6 3.25 25.89 -2.27
N ASN A 7 2.96 25.91 -3.56
CA ASN A 7 2.28 24.83 -4.27
C ASN A 7 3.14 24.36 -5.45
N VAL A 8 3.18 23.06 -5.68
CA VAL A 8 3.82 22.43 -6.83
C VAL A 8 2.87 21.36 -7.35
N ASP A 9 2.41 21.54 -8.58
CA ASP A 9 1.51 20.62 -9.25
C ASP A 9 2.23 19.99 -10.45
N ILE A 10 2.10 18.68 -10.61
CA ILE A 10 2.68 17.92 -11.72
C ILE A 10 1.56 17.02 -12.27
N ASP A 11 1.14 17.30 -13.51
CA ASP A 11 0.06 16.56 -14.17
C ASP A 11 0.38 15.07 -14.29
N GLN A 12 1.62 14.77 -14.69
CA GLN A 12 2.11 13.40 -14.83
C GLN A 12 3.61 13.32 -14.55
N ALA A 13 3.99 12.29 -13.80
CA ALA A 13 5.38 11.85 -13.66
C ALA A 13 5.45 10.35 -13.96
N LYS A 14 6.63 9.87 -14.34
CA LYS A 14 6.85 8.46 -14.65
C LYS A 14 8.18 8.02 -14.07
N TYR A 15 8.17 6.90 -13.37
CA TYR A 15 9.36 6.23 -12.91
C TYR A 15 9.29 4.77 -13.34
N LYS A 16 10.23 4.33 -14.20
CA LYS A 16 10.10 3.06 -14.93
C LYS A 16 8.75 2.99 -15.64
N ASN A 17 7.93 1.97 -15.46
CA ASN A 17 6.57 1.90 -16.02
C ASN A 17 5.48 2.26 -14.99
N VAL A 18 5.85 2.72 -13.80
CA VAL A 18 4.92 3.28 -12.82
C VAL A 18 4.64 4.75 -13.18
N VAL A 19 3.36 5.05 -13.40
CA VAL A 19 2.87 6.38 -13.74
C VAL A 19 2.27 7.01 -12.48
N LEU A 20 2.68 8.23 -12.19
CA LEU A 20 2.04 9.09 -11.20
C LEU A 20 1.26 10.16 -11.96
N SER A 21 0.03 10.45 -11.56
CA SER A 21 -0.80 11.52 -12.10
C SER A 21 -1.38 12.38 -10.99
N ASP A 22 -1.76 13.59 -11.35
CA ASP A 22 -2.39 14.56 -10.44
C ASP A 22 -1.56 14.79 -9.17
N VAL A 23 -0.23 14.87 -9.31
CA VAL A 23 0.64 15.07 -8.15
C VAL A 23 0.49 16.50 -7.67
N LYS A 24 -0.02 16.67 -6.46
CA LYS A 24 -0.21 17.97 -5.80
C LYS A 24 0.60 18.01 -4.54
N SER A 25 1.51 18.97 -4.47
CA SER A 25 2.37 19.20 -3.30
C SER A 25 2.18 20.59 -2.75
N GLN A 26 2.06 20.72 -1.43
CA GLN A 26 1.80 22.00 -0.78
C GLN A 26 2.53 22.14 0.56
N ILE A 27 3.12 23.31 0.79
CA ILE A 27 3.45 23.82 2.12
C ILE A 27 2.48 24.95 2.45
N PRO A 28 1.47 24.71 3.32
CA PRO A 28 0.35 25.64 3.50
C PRO A 28 0.76 26.97 4.14
N ASN A 29 1.79 26.97 4.99
CA ASN A 29 2.29 28.16 5.67
C ASN A 29 3.82 28.12 5.79
N LEU A 30 4.50 28.91 4.94
CA LEU A 30 5.96 29.05 4.92
C LEU A 30 6.55 29.79 6.13
N SER A 31 5.71 30.43 6.93
CA SER A 31 6.13 31.12 8.16
C SER A 31 5.84 30.30 9.43
N ALA A 32 5.35 29.06 9.28
CA ALA A 32 5.12 28.19 10.41
C ALA A 32 6.44 27.80 11.08
N LYS A 33 6.45 27.72 12.41
CA LYS A 33 7.60 27.21 13.17
C LYS A 33 7.95 25.77 12.78
N ASN A 34 6.91 24.98 12.48
CA ASN A 34 7.03 23.62 12.01
C ASN A 34 6.44 23.54 10.59
N LEU A 35 7.29 23.41 9.58
CA LEU A 35 6.87 23.30 8.18
C LEU A 35 6.37 21.89 7.90
N ILE A 36 5.28 21.78 7.14
CA ILE A 36 4.67 20.51 6.73
C ILE A 36 4.54 20.54 5.21
N LEU A 37 5.05 19.49 4.56
CA LEU A 37 4.83 19.22 3.14
C LEU A 37 3.70 18.18 3.01
N ASN A 38 2.59 18.60 2.42
CA ASN A 38 1.52 17.70 2.01
C ASN A 38 1.77 17.27 0.56
N ILE A 39 1.66 15.98 0.26
CA ILE A 39 1.72 15.43 -1.09
C ILE A 39 0.49 14.54 -1.30
N HIS A 40 -0.17 14.70 -2.43
CA HIS A 40 -1.19 13.78 -2.93
C HIS A 40 -0.83 13.36 -4.35
N SER A 41 -1.03 12.10 -4.69
CA SER A 41 -0.83 11.61 -6.05
C SER A 41 -1.64 10.35 -6.30
N LEU A 42 -2.10 10.19 -7.54
CA LEU A 42 -2.59 8.91 -8.04
C LEU A 42 -1.43 8.16 -8.71
N VAL A 43 -1.33 6.87 -8.47
CA VAL A 43 -0.24 6.02 -8.95
C VAL A 43 -0.86 4.79 -9.61
N SER A 44 -0.37 4.43 -10.79
CA SER A 44 -0.81 3.25 -11.53
C SER A 44 0.39 2.57 -12.18
N GLY A 45 0.43 1.24 -12.12
CA GLY A 45 1.57 0.49 -12.64
C GLY A 45 1.54 -0.96 -12.21
N GLU A 46 2.58 -1.67 -12.64
CA GLU A 46 2.77 -3.07 -12.29
C GLU A 46 3.28 -3.17 -10.84
N GLY A 47 2.68 -4.07 -10.04
CA GLY A 47 2.95 -4.18 -8.61
C GLY A 47 4.39 -4.54 -8.26
N SER A 48 5.07 -5.36 -9.08
CA SER A 48 6.48 -5.71 -8.92
C SER A 48 7.38 -4.49 -9.14
N GLU A 49 7.07 -3.63 -10.12
CA GLU A 49 7.79 -2.37 -10.31
C GLU A 49 7.55 -1.38 -9.16
N MET A 50 6.33 -1.34 -8.61
CA MET A 50 6.05 -0.55 -7.41
C MET A 50 6.84 -1.07 -6.20
N MET A 51 7.02 -2.39 -6.07
CA MET A 51 7.84 -2.97 -5.01
C MET A 51 9.32 -2.59 -5.14
N GLU A 52 9.84 -2.41 -6.35
CA GLU A 52 11.20 -1.88 -6.55
C GLU A 52 11.34 -0.44 -6.05
N TYR A 53 10.30 0.38 -6.19
CA TYR A 53 10.27 1.72 -5.62
C TYR A 53 10.25 1.67 -4.09
N ILE A 54 9.38 0.84 -3.51
CA ILE A 54 9.32 0.65 -2.05
C ILE A 54 10.70 0.20 -1.53
N ALA A 55 11.36 -0.74 -2.22
CA ALA A 55 12.68 -1.24 -1.84
C ALA A 55 13.75 -0.14 -1.75
N ALA A 56 13.70 0.87 -2.64
CA ALA A 56 14.61 2.01 -2.64
C ALA A 56 14.18 3.15 -1.71
N SER A 57 12.95 3.13 -1.20
CA SER A 57 12.40 4.18 -0.34
C SER A 57 12.85 4.04 1.12
N PRO A 58 12.84 5.13 1.92
CA PRO A 58 13.07 5.05 3.37
C PRO A 58 12.17 4.03 4.08
N ALA A 59 10.90 3.93 3.65
CA ALA A 59 9.95 2.97 4.20
C ALA A 59 10.38 1.51 3.97
N GLY A 60 10.91 1.19 2.80
CA GLY A 60 11.44 -0.15 2.49
C GLY A 60 12.74 -0.46 3.24
N VAL A 61 13.62 0.53 3.39
CA VAL A 61 14.85 0.39 4.18
C VAL A 61 14.53 0.11 5.66
N GLN A 62 13.51 0.77 6.21
CA GLN A 62 13.04 0.52 7.59
C GLN A 62 12.30 -0.83 7.72
N ASN A 63 11.72 -1.34 6.63
CA ASN A 63 10.94 -2.57 6.61
C ASN A 63 11.55 -3.62 5.66
N PRO A 64 12.77 -4.12 5.91
CA PRO A 64 13.46 -5.03 4.99
C PRO A 64 12.74 -6.37 4.83
N ASN A 65 11.97 -6.81 5.83
CA ASN A 65 11.16 -8.02 5.72
C ASN A 65 10.01 -7.87 4.72
N LEU A 66 9.38 -6.69 4.64
CA LEU A 66 8.35 -6.39 3.65
C LEU A 66 8.94 -6.56 2.25
N VAL A 67 10.05 -5.87 1.99
CA VAL A 67 10.73 -5.86 0.68
C VAL A 67 11.20 -7.26 0.27
N LYS A 68 11.72 -8.05 1.22
CA LYS A 68 12.26 -9.39 0.92
C LYS A 68 11.19 -10.48 0.77
N LYS A 69 10.06 -10.34 1.46
CA LYS A 69 9.04 -11.41 1.57
C LYS A 69 7.80 -11.13 0.73
N LEU A 70 7.45 -9.88 0.48
CA LEU A 70 6.28 -9.53 -0.31
C LEU A 70 6.64 -9.45 -1.79
N SER A 71 5.94 -10.22 -2.61
CA SER A 71 5.90 -10.04 -4.06
C SER A 71 4.45 -9.79 -4.46
N VAL A 72 4.26 -8.75 -5.28
CA VAL A 72 2.97 -8.40 -5.87
C VAL A 72 3.16 -8.40 -7.37
N ASN A 73 2.27 -9.08 -8.10
CA ASN A 73 2.27 -9.11 -9.55
C ASN A 73 0.90 -8.70 -10.09
N GLY A 74 0.89 -8.06 -11.25
CA GLY A 74 -0.30 -7.51 -11.89
C GLY A 74 -0.44 -6.01 -11.63
N THR A 75 -1.16 -5.35 -12.53
CA THR A 75 -1.42 -3.91 -12.44
C THR A 75 -2.28 -3.60 -11.22
N LEU A 76 -1.95 -2.53 -10.50
CA LEU A 76 -2.74 -2.00 -9.40
C LEU A 76 -2.75 -0.47 -9.44
N ASN A 77 -3.72 0.12 -8.74
CA ASN A 77 -3.81 1.56 -8.56
C ASN A 77 -3.61 1.91 -7.09
N LEU A 78 -2.99 3.05 -6.82
CA LEU A 78 -2.71 3.58 -5.50
C LEU A 78 -3.06 5.07 -5.46
N ASP A 79 -3.93 5.47 -4.53
CA ASP A 79 -4.09 6.85 -4.10
C ASP A 79 -3.19 7.08 -2.88
N LEU A 80 -2.17 7.92 -3.05
CA LEU A 80 -1.14 8.17 -2.05
C LEU A 80 -1.28 9.59 -1.48
N GLY A 81 -1.49 9.67 -0.17
CA GLY A 81 -1.35 10.89 0.62
C GLY A 81 -0.15 10.81 1.56
N LEU A 82 0.67 11.85 1.58
CA LEU A 82 1.78 12.01 2.52
C LEU A 82 1.68 13.36 3.25
N ASN A 83 1.99 13.34 4.53
CA ASN A 83 2.15 14.54 5.35
C ASN A 83 3.52 14.45 6.02
N ILE A 84 4.47 15.25 5.52
CA ILE A 84 5.89 15.16 5.85
C ILE A 84 6.28 16.40 6.65
N PRO A 85 6.56 16.27 7.95
CA PRO A 85 7.19 17.35 8.72
C PRO A 85 8.60 17.64 8.17
N LEU A 86 8.86 18.87 7.76
CA LEU A 86 10.18 19.29 7.23
C LEU A 86 11.12 19.79 8.34
N SER A 87 10.64 19.85 9.58
CA SER A 87 11.35 20.38 10.73
C SER A 87 10.83 19.73 12.02
N GLY A 88 11.71 19.60 13.01
CA GLY A 88 11.40 18.91 14.26
C GLY A 88 11.50 17.39 14.13
N ASN A 89 10.93 16.67 15.10
CA ASN A 89 11.05 15.22 15.24
C ASN A 89 9.72 14.49 14.99
N ALA A 90 8.73 15.17 14.40
CA ALA A 90 7.46 14.55 14.08
C ALA A 90 7.63 13.54 12.92
N GLU A 91 6.93 12.42 13.01
CA GLU A 91 6.98 11.37 12.00
C GLU A 91 6.16 11.75 10.76
N THR A 92 6.57 11.21 9.61
CA THR A 92 5.79 11.32 8.37
C THR A 92 4.53 10.51 8.49
N LYS A 93 3.39 11.09 8.12
CA LYS A 93 2.13 10.37 7.98
C LYS A 93 1.88 9.94 6.54
N VAL A 94 1.29 8.76 6.38
CA VAL A 94 1.01 8.05 5.14
C VAL A 94 -0.47 7.65 5.13
N ASP A 95 -1.15 7.93 4.03
CA ASP A 95 -2.47 7.39 3.71
C ASP A 95 -2.40 6.80 2.30
N ALA A 96 -2.15 5.50 2.20
CA ALA A 96 -2.01 4.80 0.93
C ALA A 96 -3.22 3.88 0.71
N LYS A 97 -4.05 4.17 -0.29
CA LYS A 97 -5.24 3.38 -0.64
C LYS A 97 -4.99 2.64 -1.96
N LEU A 98 -4.88 1.33 -1.87
CA LEU A 98 -4.61 0.44 -2.98
C LEU A 98 -5.90 -0.21 -3.48
N ASP A 99 -6.06 -0.27 -4.79
CA ASP A 99 -7.09 -1.06 -5.47
C ASP A 99 -6.42 -2.21 -6.22
N LEU A 100 -6.83 -3.42 -5.88
CA LEU A 100 -6.32 -4.68 -6.43
C LEU A 100 -7.41 -5.27 -7.33
N PRO A 101 -7.27 -5.25 -8.66
CA PRO A 101 -8.30 -5.75 -9.58
C PRO A 101 -8.22 -7.26 -9.87
N GLY A 102 -7.16 -7.94 -9.43
CA GLY A 102 -6.92 -9.37 -9.70
C GLY A 102 -5.44 -9.75 -9.63
N ASN A 103 -4.74 -9.28 -8.60
CA ASN A 103 -3.29 -9.41 -8.48
C ASN A 103 -2.90 -10.81 -8.01
N THR A 104 -1.64 -11.17 -8.22
CA THR A 104 -1.03 -12.33 -7.57
C THR A 104 -0.09 -11.84 -6.48
N VAL A 105 -0.41 -12.15 -5.23
CA VAL A 105 0.35 -11.70 -4.06
C VAL A 105 0.97 -12.89 -3.36
N LYS A 106 2.28 -12.86 -3.13
CA LYS A 106 3.01 -13.89 -2.42
C LYS A 106 3.70 -13.29 -1.20
N TRP A 107 3.62 -13.99 -0.07
CA TRP A 107 4.31 -13.62 1.16
C TRP A 107 5.26 -14.73 1.60
N ALA A 108 6.56 -14.46 1.65
CA ALA A 108 7.58 -15.42 2.04
C ALA A 108 7.40 -16.77 1.31
N ASP A 109 7.33 -17.87 2.05
CA ASP A 109 7.24 -19.23 1.53
C ASP A 109 5.81 -19.78 1.50
N ILE A 110 4.78 -18.96 1.81
CA ILE A 110 3.39 -19.41 1.64
C ILE A 110 2.99 -19.36 0.16
N PRO A 111 2.09 -20.26 -0.28
CA PRO A 111 1.55 -20.20 -1.64
C PRO A 111 0.98 -18.84 -2.00
N PRO A 112 0.98 -18.45 -3.28
CA PRO A 112 0.44 -17.17 -3.69
C PRO A 112 -1.07 -17.12 -3.48
N PHE A 113 -1.57 -15.94 -3.14
CA PHE A 113 -2.95 -15.56 -3.32
C PHE A 113 -3.12 -15.16 -4.78
N GLU A 114 -3.92 -15.93 -5.52
CA GLU A 114 -4.18 -15.70 -6.94
C GLU A 114 -5.48 -14.93 -7.12
N ASN A 115 -5.57 -14.13 -8.18
CA ASN A 115 -6.78 -13.35 -8.50
C ASN A 115 -7.27 -12.54 -7.27
N LEU A 116 -6.33 -11.95 -6.54
CA LEU A 116 -6.61 -11.17 -5.34
C LEU A 116 -7.26 -9.85 -5.72
N LYS A 117 -8.46 -9.61 -5.19
CA LYS A 117 -9.30 -8.43 -5.46
C LYS A 117 -9.70 -7.71 -4.20
N GLY A 118 -9.91 -6.40 -4.28
CA GLY A 118 -10.46 -5.57 -3.21
C GLY A 118 -9.58 -4.37 -2.91
N LYS A 119 -9.82 -3.72 -1.76
CA LYS A 119 -9.07 -2.50 -1.40
C LYS A 119 -8.28 -2.69 -0.12
N VAL A 120 -7.09 -2.09 -0.10
CA VAL A 120 -6.22 -2.07 1.07
C VAL A 120 -5.90 -0.62 1.41
N ARG A 121 -6.08 -0.22 2.66
CA ARG A 121 -5.60 1.08 3.14
C ARG A 121 -4.46 0.88 4.12
N ILE A 122 -3.32 1.51 3.84
CA ILE A 122 -2.12 1.46 4.66
C ILE A 122 -1.91 2.83 5.28
N THR A 123 -1.77 2.85 6.59
CA THR A 123 -1.36 4.02 7.36
C THR A 123 -0.12 3.65 8.19
N GLU A 124 0.21 4.43 9.20
CA GLU A 124 1.30 4.14 10.14
C GLU A 124 0.95 3.00 11.12
N THR A 125 -0.33 2.62 11.17
CA THR A 125 -0.81 1.51 11.99
C THR A 125 -1.03 0.27 11.13
N ASN A 126 -1.87 -0.66 11.57
CA ASN A 126 -2.18 -1.86 10.80
C ASN A 126 -2.76 -1.51 9.39
N PRO A 127 -2.80 -2.45 8.44
CA PRO A 127 -3.46 -2.29 7.13
C PRO A 127 -4.96 -2.62 7.17
N GLU A 128 -5.83 -1.75 6.64
CA GLU A 128 -7.29 -1.96 6.48
C GLU A 128 -7.59 -2.73 5.20
N PHE A 129 -8.53 -3.67 5.31
CA PHE A 129 -8.97 -4.52 4.23
C PHE A 129 -10.47 -4.34 4.04
N GLU A 130 -10.85 -3.94 2.83
CA GLU A 130 -12.24 -3.80 2.39
C GLU A 130 -12.48 -4.83 1.27
N ASP A 131 -13.34 -5.81 1.58
CA ASP A 131 -13.81 -6.85 0.65
C ASP A 131 -12.70 -7.58 -0.11
N ILE A 132 -11.60 -7.91 0.58
CA ILE A 132 -10.52 -8.66 -0.05
C ILE A 132 -10.96 -10.10 -0.30
N THR A 133 -10.83 -10.55 -1.55
CA THR A 133 -11.08 -11.93 -1.99
C THR A 133 -9.91 -12.45 -2.81
N ALA A 134 -9.64 -13.75 -2.77
CA ALA A 134 -8.61 -14.39 -3.59
C ALA A 134 -8.89 -15.89 -3.76
N ASN A 135 -8.15 -16.54 -4.65
CA ASN A 135 -8.00 -17.99 -4.66
C ASN A 135 -6.72 -18.34 -3.89
N PHE A 136 -6.82 -19.22 -2.91
CA PHE A 136 -5.70 -19.63 -2.08
C PHE A 136 -5.78 -21.14 -1.80
N LEU A 137 -4.69 -21.87 -2.03
CA LEU A 137 -4.63 -23.32 -1.84
C LEU A 137 -5.77 -24.08 -2.56
N GLY A 138 -6.16 -23.59 -3.74
CA GLY A 138 -7.23 -24.17 -4.56
C GLY A 138 -8.65 -23.96 -4.05
N GLY A 139 -8.88 -23.09 -3.07
CA GLY A 139 -10.21 -22.70 -2.59
C GLY A 139 -10.39 -21.19 -2.50
N ALA A 140 -11.59 -20.74 -2.15
CA ALA A 140 -11.88 -19.32 -2.01
C ALA A 140 -11.31 -18.77 -0.69
N PHE A 141 -10.77 -17.57 -0.71
CA PHE A 141 -10.27 -16.83 0.45
C PHE A 141 -10.94 -15.46 0.51
N ASN A 142 -11.28 -15.01 1.71
CA ASN A 142 -11.71 -13.65 1.97
C ASN A 142 -11.16 -13.11 3.30
N ILE A 143 -10.89 -11.82 3.33
CA ILE A 143 -10.50 -11.10 4.55
C ILE A 143 -11.12 -9.70 4.58
N SER A 144 -11.61 -9.30 5.75
CA SER A 144 -12.11 -7.95 6.00
C SER A 144 -11.67 -7.44 7.38
N SER A 145 -11.54 -6.12 7.51
CA SER A 145 -11.32 -5.46 8.81
C SER A 145 -12.66 -5.16 9.50
N THR A 146 -12.72 -5.37 10.82
CA THR A 146 -14.00 -5.23 11.58
C THR A 146 -14.01 -4.18 12.68
N SER A 147 -12.90 -3.51 12.94
CA SER A 147 -12.81 -2.50 14.01
C SER A 147 -12.80 -1.08 13.46
N SER A 148 -13.42 -0.17 14.20
CA SER A 148 -13.59 1.25 13.91
C SER A 148 -12.52 2.15 14.51
N THR A 149 -11.58 1.62 15.32
CA THR A 149 -10.51 2.41 15.93
C THR A 149 -9.12 1.91 15.53
N SER A 150 -8.19 2.85 15.34
CA SER A 150 -6.85 2.59 14.78
C SER A 150 -5.95 1.74 15.67
N GLU A 151 -6.23 1.63 16.98
CA GLU A 151 -5.37 0.95 17.97
C GLU A 151 -5.74 -0.52 18.22
N ASN A 152 -6.99 -0.93 17.96
CA ASN A 152 -7.45 -2.30 18.19
C ASN A 152 -8.11 -2.85 16.94
N ARG A 153 -7.31 -3.31 15.98
CA ARG A 153 -7.85 -3.87 14.74
C ARG A 153 -8.07 -5.38 14.82
N SER A 154 -9.30 -5.79 14.53
CA SER A 154 -9.66 -7.19 14.31
C SER A 154 -9.88 -7.47 12.83
N PHE A 155 -9.54 -8.69 12.42
CA PHE A 155 -9.71 -9.19 11.06
C PHE A 155 -10.66 -10.39 11.08
N LYS A 156 -11.61 -10.42 10.14
CA LYS A 156 -12.38 -11.62 9.81
C LYS A 156 -11.71 -12.27 8.61
N VAL A 157 -11.30 -13.52 8.77
CA VAL A 157 -10.71 -14.33 7.71
C VAL A 157 -11.63 -15.53 7.48
N GLY A 158 -12.02 -15.75 6.23
CA GLY A 158 -12.89 -16.85 5.84
C GLY A 158 -12.42 -17.48 4.54
N GLY A 159 -12.82 -18.72 4.29
CA GLY A 159 -12.47 -19.41 3.06
C GLY A 159 -12.56 -20.92 3.18
N ASP A 160 -12.23 -21.57 2.08
CA ASP A 160 -12.10 -23.01 1.93
C ASP A 160 -10.73 -23.36 1.33
N ILE A 161 -10.26 -24.58 1.60
CA ILE A 161 -9.00 -25.10 1.09
C ILE A 161 -9.28 -26.42 0.39
N SER A 162 -8.70 -26.61 -0.80
CA SER A 162 -8.84 -27.87 -1.53
C SER A 162 -7.96 -28.96 -0.91
N ALA A 163 -8.58 -30.08 -0.50
CA ALA A 163 -7.87 -31.25 0.01
C ALA A 163 -6.85 -31.83 -1.01
N ASN A 164 -7.13 -31.70 -2.30
CA ASN A 164 -6.21 -32.10 -3.37
C ASN A 164 -4.94 -31.26 -3.36
N PHE A 165 -5.06 -29.96 -3.07
CA PHE A 165 -3.92 -29.05 -2.96
C PHE A 165 -3.03 -29.44 -1.78
N ILE A 166 -3.61 -29.67 -0.60
CA ILE A 166 -2.87 -30.07 0.61
C ILE A 166 -2.04 -31.34 0.35
N LYS A 167 -2.65 -32.35 -0.29
CA LYS A 167 -1.96 -33.60 -0.64
C LYS A 167 -0.76 -33.36 -1.57
N SER A 168 -0.91 -32.48 -2.55
CA SER A 168 0.16 -32.15 -3.51
C SER A 168 1.29 -31.30 -2.89
N TYR A 169 0.97 -30.51 -1.86
CA TYR A 169 1.90 -29.56 -1.24
C TYR A 169 2.70 -30.18 -0.09
N ILE A 170 2.09 -31.03 0.74
CA ILE A 170 2.74 -31.69 1.88
C ILE A 170 3.31 -33.07 1.49
N GLY A 171 2.77 -33.69 0.44
CA GLY A 171 3.19 -35.02 -0.01
C GLY A 171 4.49 -35.09 -0.80
N LYS A 172 5.33 -34.04 -0.75
CA LYS A 172 6.68 -34.02 -1.33
C LYS A 172 7.74 -34.25 -0.26
#